data_AF-A0A9K3IGA2-F1
#
_entry.id   AF-A0A9K3IGA2-F1
#
_cell.length_a   1.000
_cell.length_b   1.000
_cell.length_c   1.000
_cell.angle_alpha   90.00
_cell.angle_beta   90.00
_cell.angle_gamma   90.00
#
_symmetry.space_group_name_H-M   'P 1'
#
loop_
_entity.id
_entity.type
_entity.pdbx_description
1 polymer ?
#
loop_
_entity_poly.entity_id
_entity_poly.type
_entity_poly.pdbx_seq_one_letter_code
_entity_poly.pdbx_strand_id
1 'polypeptide(L)' 'MEGVETFDIDLEQQKVTVKGNVQPDAVLQTVSKTGKKTEFWPAEGASATA' A
#
# COMPACT_ATOMS: atom_id res chain seq x y z
N MET A 1 0.26 -12.27 -4.67
CA MET A 1 0.79 -10.98 -5.15
C MET A 1 2.08 -11.29 -5.87
N GLU A 2 2.03 -11.36 -7.20
CA GLU A 2 3.25 -11.52 -8.00
C GLU A 2 3.91 -10.15 -8.16
N GLY A 3 5.23 -10.06 -7.94
CA GLY A 3 5.98 -8.80 -8.05
C GLY A 3 6.22 -8.04 -6.74
N VAL A 4 5.88 -8.59 -5.58
CA VAL A 4 6.30 -8.00 -4.29
C VAL A 4 7.74 -8.40 -4.01
N GLU A 5 8.63 -7.42 -4.01
CA GLU A 5 10.05 -7.63 -3.68
C GLU A 5 10.28 -7.59 -2.17
N THR A 6 9.54 -6.74 -1.46
CA THR A 6 9.64 -6.59 0.00
C THR A 6 8.32 -6.04 0.53
N PHE A 7 7.87 -6.54 1.67
CA PHE A 7 6.72 -5.97 2.37
C PHE A 7 7.10 -5.71 3.83
N ASP A 8 6.65 -4.59 4.36
CA ASP A 8 6.91 -4.12 5.71
C ASP A 8 5.57 -3.92 6.41
N ILE A 9 5.39 -4.55 7.57
CA ILE A 9 4.12 -4.55 8.31
C ILE A 9 4.37 -3.93 9.67
N ASP A 10 3.90 -2.69 9.82
CA ASP A 10 3.83 -1.97 11.08
C ASP A 10 2.52 -2.39 11.78
N LEU A 11 2.59 -3.32 12.74
CA LEU A 11 1.42 -3.73 13.52
C LEU A 11 0.89 -2.62 14.43
N GLU A 12 1.79 -1.77 14.93
CA GLU A 12 1.46 -0.63 15.80
C GLU A 12 0.59 0.41 15.07
N GLN A 13 0.94 0.70 13.81
CA GLN A 13 0.21 1.65 12.97
C GLN A 13 -0.79 0.96 12.04
N GLN A 14 -0.86 -0.37 12.10
CA GLN A 14 -1.65 -1.22 11.20
C GLN A 14 -1.38 -0.88 9.72
N LYS A 15 -0.12 -0.54 9.39
CA LYS A 15 0.32 -0.05 8.09
C LYS A 15 1.07 -1.16 7.36
N VAL A 16 0.74 -1.32 6.08
CA VAL A 16 1.41 -2.28 5.19
C VAL A 16 2.08 -1.50 4.07
N THR A 17 3.41 -1.53 4.04
CA THR A 17 4.21 -0.95 2.97
C THR A 17 4.64 -2.07 2.04
N VAL A 18 4.27 -1.98 0.77
CA VAL A 18 4.66 -2.97 -0.24
C VAL A 18 5.63 -2.33 -1.22
N LYS A 19 6.83 -2.89 -1.33
CA LYS A 19 7.86 -2.52 -2.29
C LYS A 19 8.00 -3.63 -3.32
N GLY A 20 7.96 -3.27 -4.59
CA GLY A 20 8.14 -4.20 -5.69
C GLY A 20 7.40 -3.77 -6.94
N ASN A 21 7.57 -4.51 -8.02
CA ASN A 21 6.82 -4.35 -9.26
C ASN A 21 5.40 -4.93 -9.14
N VAL A 22 4.60 -4.38 -8.22
CA VAL A 22 3.19 -4.75 -8.02
C VAL A 22 2.30 -3.55 -8.31
N GLN A 23 1.13 -3.81 -8.91
CA GLN A 23 0.16 -2.75 -9.14
C GLN A 23 -0.44 -2.27 -7.81
N PRO A 24 -0.40 -0.97 -7.52
CA PRO A 24 -0.97 -0.41 -6.29
C PRO A 24 -2.47 -0.74 -6.17
N ASP A 25 -3.21 -0.72 -7.28
CA ASP A 25 -4.63 -1.06 -7.32
C ASP A 25 -4.93 -2.50 -6.83
N ALA A 26 -4.11 -3.47 -7.25
CA ALA A 26 -4.23 -4.86 -6.81
C ALA A 26 -3.95 -5.02 -5.30
N VAL A 27 -3.01 -4.24 -4.77
CA VAL A 27 -2.75 -4.18 -3.33
C VAL A 27 -3.99 -3.61 -2.63
N LEU A 28 -4.47 -2.44 -3.04
CA LEU A 28 -5.66 -1.79 -2.48
C LEU A 28 -6.88 -2.71 -2.49
N GLN A 29 -7.14 -3.41 -3.60
CA GLN A 29 -8.24 -4.39 -3.70
C GLN A 29 -8.06 -5.55 -2.72
N THR A 30 -6.83 -6.05 -2.56
CA THR A 30 -6.54 -7.14 -1.61
C THR A 30 -6.75 -6.68 -0.16
N VAL A 31 -6.29 -5.48 0.21
CA VAL A 31 -6.48 -4.96 1.57
C VAL A 31 -7.93 -4.54 1.82
N SER A 32 -8.66 -4.12 0.79
CA SER A 32 -10.09 -3.79 0.89
C SER A 32 -10.95 -5.04 1.12
N LYS A 33 -10.54 -6.21 0.61
CA LYS A 33 -11.22 -7.49 0.86
C LYS A 33 -11.19 -7.91 2.33
N THR A 34 -10.24 -7.40 3.12
CA THR A 34 -10.18 -7.62 4.57
C THR A 34 -11.29 -6.89 5.34
N GLY A 35 -12.18 -6.16 4.66
CA GLY A 35 -13.34 -5.48 5.26
C GLY A 35 -12.98 -4.21 6.05
N LYS A 36 -11.71 -3.83 6.06
CA LYS A 36 -11.22 -2.58 6.65
C LYS A 36 -11.07 -1.54 5.55
N LYS A 37 -11.36 -0.28 5.89
CA LYS A 37 -11.10 0.85 5.00
C LYS A 37 -9.59 0.97 4.81
N THR A 38 -9.14 0.82 3.58
CA THR A 38 -7.72 0.84 3.22
C THR A 38 -7.50 1.89 2.16
N GLU A 39 -6.58 2.80 2.44
CA GLU A 39 -6.19 3.90 1.58
C GLU A 39 -4.69 3.82 1.35
N PHE A 40 -4.21 4.35 0.21
CA PHE A 40 -2.77 4.48 0.01
C PHE A 40 -2.22 5.41 1.07
N TRP A 41 -1.14 4.98 1.72
CA TRP A 41 -0.41 5.86 2.62
C TRP A 41 0.03 7.10 1.85
N PRO A 42 -0.14 8.33 2.39
CA PRO A 42 0.34 9.53 1.72
C PRO A 42 1.84 9.38 1.49
N ALA A 43 2.24 9.25 0.23
CA ALA A 43 3.62 9.44 -0.13
C ALA A 43 3.91 10.92 0.16
N GLU A 44 4.89 11.19 1.02
CA GLU A 44 5.38 12.54 1.34
C GLU A 44 5.95 13.31 0.11
N GLY A 45 5.67 12.84 -1.11
CA GLY A 45 6.06 13.43 -2.39
C GLY A 45 4.90 13.68 -3.36
N ALA A 46 3.63 13.69 -2.93
CA ALA A 46 2.53 14.22 -3.75
C ALA A 46 2.44 15.76 -3.72
N SER A 47 3.57 16.45 -3.52
CA SER A 47 3.71 17.90 -3.70
C SER A 47 4.47 18.16 -4.99
N ALA A 48 3.83 17.95 -6.14
CA ALA A 48 4.19 18.57 -7.41
C ALA A 48 3.11 18.26 -8.44
N THR A 49 2.12 19.15 -8.56
CA THR A 49 1.73 19.80 -9.82
C THR A 49 0.62 20.82 -9.52
N ALA A 50 1.04 22.07 -9.33
CA ALA A 50 0.39 23.23 -9.91
C ALA A 50 1.51 24.06 -10.57
#